data_AF-A0A9P5J1Q5-F1
#
_entry.id   AF-A0A9P5J1Q5-F1
#
_cell.length_a   1.000
_cell.length_b   1.000
_cell.length_c   1.000
_cell.angle_alpha   90.00
_cell.angle_beta   90.00
_cell.angle_gamma   90.00
#
_symmetry.space_group_name_H-M   'P 1'
#
loop_
_entity.id
_entity.type
_entity.pdbx_description
1 polymer ?
#
loop_
_entity_poly.entity_id
_entity_poly.type
_entity_poly.pdbx_seq_one_letter_code
_entity_poly.pdbx_strand_id
1 'polypeptide(L)'
;MPSRSLNYIWAGLDFALLAAGIISIVFSVMWRNSTVLMNFILFDLNLTMGTILGVMFLLTFVISLFAITQRKPLTMGLKVLNWALVADSFAVLVIGSIIWFYSLKEPTNYQKVWIAQPENIQTQLQDMFSCCGYFNASNIALGGSFCGTNNATASAQIGCETAVVHAADYAINNIFTTIYGFMAITLSLILASLCQINLRVEEDRFRRIDEKRGGQGGFV
;
A
#
# COMPACT_ATOMS: atom_id res chain seq x y z
N MET A 1 19.84 -21.66 21.27
CA MET A 1 19.31 -21.79 19.90
C MET A 1 18.06 -20.92 19.83
N PRO A 2 17.89 -20.01 18.85
CA PRO A 2 16.59 -19.36 18.65
C PRO A 2 15.54 -20.47 18.55
N SER A 3 14.43 -20.34 19.29
CA SER A 3 13.42 -21.39 19.27
C SER A 3 13.00 -21.62 17.82
N ARG A 4 12.93 -22.88 17.38
CA ARG A 4 12.59 -23.20 15.98
C ARG A 4 11.29 -22.50 15.57
N SER A 5 10.35 -22.38 16.51
CA SER A 5 9.10 -21.63 16.37
C SER A 5 9.30 -20.16 16.01
N LEU A 6 10.23 -19.44 16.64
CA LEU A 6 10.47 -18.02 16.33
C LEU A 6 11.01 -17.82 14.91
N ASN A 7 11.88 -18.71 14.44
CA ASN A 7 12.39 -18.65 13.07
C ASN A 7 11.29 -18.91 12.04
N TYR A 8 10.37 -19.85 12.32
CA TYR A 8 9.22 -20.09 11.44
C TYR A 8 8.26 -18.91 11.39
N ILE A 9 7.95 -18.30 12.54
CA ILE A 9 7.08 -17.11 12.59
C ILE A 9 7.73 -15.95 11.82
N TRP A 10 9.02 -15.71 12.04
CA TRP A 10 9.75 -14.67 11.32
C TRP A 10 9.75 -14.91 9.81
N ALA A 11 10.01 -16.14 9.35
CA ALA A 11 9.97 -16.48 7.93
C ALA A 11 8.56 -16.35 7.33
N GLY A 12 7.51 -16.68 8.08
CA GLY A 12 6.13 -16.49 7.66
C GLY A 12 5.76 -15.01 7.50
N LEU A 13 6.20 -14.15 8.43
CA LEU A 13 6.01 -12.70 8.34
C LEU A 13 6.81 -12.07 7.19
N ASP A 14 8.02 -12.56 6.95
CA ASP A 14 8.86 -12.13 5.83
C ASP A 14 8.24 -12.50 4.47
N PHE A 15 7.65 -13.69 4.37
CA PHE A 15 6.89 -14.09 3.18
C PHE A 15 5.61 -13.25 3.01
N ALA A 16 4.94 -12.88 4.10
CA ALA A 16 3.81 -11.97 4.05
C ALA A 16 4.21 -10.57 3.56
N LEU A 17 5.39 -10.07 3.92
CA LEU A 17 5.95 -8.82 3.39
C LEU A 17 6.21 -8.92 1.88
N LEU A 18 6.79 -10.03 1.42
CA LEU A 18 6.96 -10.30 -0.02
C LEU A 18 5.61 -10.28 -0.74
N ALA A 19 4.60 -10.96 -0.21
CA ALA A 19 3.26 -10.97 -0.77
C ALA A 19 2.67 -9.56 -0.85
N ALA A 20 2.82 -8.74 0.20
CA ALA A 20 2.39 -7.34 0.19
C ALA A 20 3.10 -6.52 -0.90
N GLY A 21 4.41 -6.72 -1.10
CA GLY A 21 5.18 -6.08 -2.17
C GLY A 21 4.70 -6.47 -3.58
N ILE A 22 4.45 -7.76 -3.80
CA ILE A 22 3.94 -8.26 -5.09
C ILE A 22 2.52 -7.72 -5.35
N ILE A 23 1.63 -7.83 -4.36
CA ILE A 23 0.24 -7.38 -4.44
C ILE A 23 0.20 -5.90 -4.81
N SER A 24 0.94 -5.04 -4.11
CA SER A 24 0.96 -3.60 -4.38
C SER A 24 1.45 -3.26 -5.79
N ILE A 25 2.48 -3.95 -6.31
CA ILE A 25 2.95 -3.76 -7.70
C ILE A 25 1.91 -4.25 -8.71
N VAL A 26 1.40 -5.47 -8.55
CA VAL A 26 0.44 -6.08 -9.49
C VAL A 26 -0.81 -5.22 -9.60
N PHE A 27 -1.38 -4.79 -8.48
CA PHE A 27 -2.54 -3.92 -8.47
C PHE A 27 -2.25 -2.55 -9.12
N SER A 28 -1.07 -1.97 -8.86
CA SER A 28 -0.67 -0.71 -9.48
C SER A 28 -0.51 -0.81 -11.00
N VAL A 29 -0.07 -1.95 -11.53
CA VAL A 29 0.05 -2.17 -12.98
C VAL A 29 -1.29 -2.52 -13.61
N MET A 30 -2.05 -3.41 -12.99
CA MET A 30 -3.35 -3.87 -13.50
C MET A 30 -4.34 -2.71 -13.61
N TRP A 31 -4.38 -1.82 -12.62
CA TRP A 31 -5.30 -0.68 -12.65
C TRP A 31 -4.90 0.42 -13.64
N ARG A 32 -3.62 0.57 -14.01
CA ARG A 32 -3.19 1.49 -15.07
C ARG A 32 -3.75 1.12 -16.44
N ASN A 33 -3.96 -0.17 -16.71
CA ASN A 33 -4.51 -0.65 -17.99
C ASN A 33 -6.02 -0.90 -17.95
N SER A 34 -6.69 -0.50 -16.86
CA SER A 34 -8.10 -0.83 -16.66
C SER A 34 -9.05 0.23 -17.24
N THR A 35 -10.36 0.03 -17.04
CA THR A 35 -11.43 0.86 -17.59
C THR A 35 -11.26 2.34 -17.27
N VAL A 36 -11.86 3.19 -18.12
CA VAL A 36 -11.85 4.65 -17.97
C VAL A 36 -12.28 5.11 -16.57
N LEU A 37 -13.25 4.42 -15.97
CA LEU A 37 -13.71 4.68 -14.61
C LEU A 37 -12.60 4.50 -13.57
N MET A 38 -11.82 3.43 -13.68
CA MET A 38 -10.82 3.12 -12.68
C MET A 38 -9.60 4.05 -12.79
N ASN A 39 -9.24 4.48 -14.00
CA ASN A 39 -8.23 5.53 -14.20
C ASN A 39 -8.71 6.90 -13.68
N PHE A 40 -10.02 7.16 -13.73
CA PHE A 40 -10.62 8.34 -13.13
C PHE A 40 -10.59 8.29 -11.60
N ILE A 41 -10.97 7.16 -11.00
CA ILE A 41 -10.97 6.97 -9.54
C ILE A 41 -9.53 6.97 -9.00
N LEU A 42 -8.64 6.22 -9.65
CA LEU A 42 -7.24 6.06 -9.30
C LEU A 42 -6.36 6.81 -10.29
N PHE A 43 -6.17 8.10 -10.04
CA PHE A 43 -5.27 8.92 -10.85
C PHE A 43 -3.80 8.51 -10.67
N ASP A 44 -2.95 8.88 -11.64
CA ASP A 44 -1.56 8.42 -11.78
C ASP A 44 -0.70 8.54 -10.50
N LEU A 45 -0.93 9.55 -9.67
CA LEU A 45 -0.19 9.74 -8.43
C LEU A 45 -0.41 8.57 -7.46
N ASN A 46 -1.65 8.10 -7.29
CA ASN A 46 -2.01 7.02 -6.37
C ASN A 46 -1.39 5.70 -6.82
N LEU A 47 -1.44 5.42 -8.13
CA LEU A 47 -0.83 4.22 -8.72
C LEU A 47 0.70 4.26 -8.63
N THR A 48 1.31 5.44 -8.75
CA THR A 48 2.75 5.61 -8.59
C THR A 48 3.18 5.40 -7.13
N MET A 49 2.44 5.95 -6.16
CA MET A 49 2.68 5.70 -4.74
C MET A 49 2.60 4.21 -4.38
N GLY A 50 1.61 3.49 -4.95
CA GLY A 50 1.50 2.04 -4.81
C GLY A 50 2.72 1.27 -5.35
N THR A 51 3.23 1.65 -6.53
CA THR A 51 4.46 1.04 -7.07
C THR A 51 5.69 1.30 -6.21
N ILE A 52 5.83 2.52 -5.66
CA ILE A 52 6.96 2.88 -4.80
C ILE A 52 6.95 2.03 -3.53
N LEU A 53 5.79 1.91 -2.87
CA LEU A 53 5.65 1.05 -1.69
C LEU A 53 6.00 -0.40 -1.98
N GLY A 54 5.51 -0.94 -3.10
CA GLY A 54 5.80 -2.31 -3.46
C GLY A 54 7.27 -2.58 -3.72
N VAL A 55 7.96 -1.68 -4.42
CA VAL A 55 9.41 -1.77 -4.62
C VAL A 55 10.17 -1.69 -3.29
N MET A 56 9.76 -0.80 -2.39
CA MET A 56 10.36 -0.71 -1.05
C MET A 56 10.25 -2.03 -0.27
N PHE A 57 9.06 -2.65 -0.24
CA PHE A 57 8.86 -3.95 0.41
C PHE A 57 9.70 -5.07 -0.23
N LEU A 58 9.82 -5.09 -1.56
CA LEU A 58 10.67 -6.08 -2.24
C LEU A 58 12.15 -5.89 -1.90
N LEU A 59 12.63 -4.64 -1.83
CA LEU A 59 14.00 -4.34 -1.41
C LEU A 59 14.24 -4.78 0.04
N THR A 60 13.29 -4.52 0.93
CA THR A 60 13.36 -4.94 2.33
C THR A 60 13.36 -6.47 2.47
N PHE A 61 12.59 -7.19 1.63
CA PHE A 61 12.65 -8.66 1.56
C PHE A 61 14.02 -9.16 1.05
N VAL A 62 14.62 -8.51 0.06
CA VAL A 62 15.98 -8.86 -0.37
C VAL A 62 16.99 -8.64 0.78
N ILE A 63 16.86 -7.53 1.52
CA ILE A 63 17.67 -7.25 2.70
C ILE A 63 17.46 -8.30 3.79
N SER A 64 16.24 -8.81 3.99
CA SER A 64 15.94 -9.82 5.01
C SER A 64 16.60 -11.17 4.69
N LEU A 65 16.63 -11.58 3.41
CA LEU A 65 17.36 -12.76 2.94
C LEU A 65 18.86 -12.65 3.22
N PHE A 66 19.46 -11.48 2.95
CA PHE A 66 20.86 -11.24 3.28
C PHE A 66 21.09 -11.23 4.79
N ALA A 67 20.18 -10.64 5.57
CA ALA A 67 20.27 -10.54 7.03
C ALA A 67 20.25 -11.92 7.70
N ILE A 68 19.44 -12.87 7.22
CA ILE A 68 19.37 -14.21 7.82
C ILE A 68 20.55 -15.11 7.45
N THR A 69 21.11 -14.92 6.25
CA THR A 69 22.25 -15.72 5.75
C THR A 69 23.58 -15.36 6.45
N GLN A 70 23.65 -14.22 7.15
CA GLN A 70 24.84 -13.82 7.89
C GLN A 70 25.19 -14.77 9.04
N ARG A 71 26.50 -15.05 9.20
CA ARG A 71 27.04 -15.91 10.27
C ARG A 71 26.77 -15.31 11.66
N LYS A 72 26.56 -16.20 12.64
CA LYS A 72 25.88 -15.92 13.92
C LYS A 72 26.48 -14.90 14.92
N PRO A 73 27.71 -14.34 14.83
CA PRO A 73 27.98 -13.14 15.64
C PRO A 73 27.58 -11.82 14.97
N LEU A 74 27.39 -11.81 13.65
CA LEU A 74 27.10 -10.58 12.92
C LEU A 74 25.62 -10.25 13.01
N THR A 75 25.25 -9.42 13.97
CA THR A 75 23.89 -8.84 14.10
C THR A 75 23.67 -7.62 13.20
N MET A 76 24.69 -7.21 12.43
CA MET A 76 24.64 -6.00 11.60
C MET A 76 23.54 -6.07 10.54
N GLY A 77 23.36 -7.22 9.87
CA GLY A 77 22.29 -7.40 8.87
C GLY A 77 20.89 -7.25 9.45
N LEU A 78 20.62 -7.81 10.63
CA LEU A 78 19.31 -7.65 11.29
C LEU A 78 19.08 -6.20 11.77
N LYS A 79 20.13 -5.47 12.15
CA LYS A 79 20.02 -4.04 12.48
C LYS A 79 19.67 -3.21 11.25
N VAL A 80 20.30 -3.49 10.10
CA VAL A 80 19.97 -2.83 8.82
C VAL A 80 18.55 -3.15 8.39
N LEU A 81 18.13 -4.41 8.49
CA LEU A 81 16.75 -4.82 8.22
C LEU A 81 15.75 -4.04 9.09
N ASN A 82 16.03 -3.85 10.38
CA ASN A 82 15.15 -3.08 11.25
C ASN A 82 15.05 -1.60 10.86
N TRP A 83 16.15 -0.98 10.45
CA TRP A 83 16.10 0.38 9.93
C TRP A 83 15.30 0.47 8.61
N ALA A 84 15.44 -0.52 7.73
CA ALA A 84 14.64 -0.61 6.51
C ALA A 84 13.14 -0.77 6.84
N LEU A 85 12.78 -1.64 7.78
CA LEU A 85 11.39 -1.84 8.20
C LEU A 85 10.79 -0.59 8.87
N VAL A 86 11.59 0.19 9.61
CA VAL A 86 11.14 1.48 10.17
C VAL A 86 10.88 2.48 9.04
N ALA A 87 11.75 2.53 8.02
CA ALA A 87 11.52 3.38 6.85
C ALA A 87 10.26 2.97 6.08
N ASP A 88 10.04 1.67 5.90
CA ASP A 88 8.83 1.11 5.28
C ASP A 88 7.58 1.46 6.09
N SER A 89 7.62 1.30 7.42
CA SER A 89 6.51 1.67 8.31
C SER A 89 6.17 3.15 8.18
N PHE A 90 7.17 4.02 8.11
CA PHE A 90 6.96 5.45 7.90
C PHE A 90 6.34 5.74 6.52
N ALA A 91 6.84 5.11 5.46
CA ALA A 91 6.29 5.27 4.11
C ALA A 91 4.83 4.82 4.03
N VAL A 92 4.48 3.68 4.64
CA VAL A 92 3.10 3.17 4.72
C VAL A 92 2.19 4.16 5.45
N LEU A 93 2.63 4.70 6.59
CA LEU A 93 1.85 5.69 7.33
C LEU A 93 1.61 6.96 6.52
N VAL A 94 2.63 7.49 5.84
CA VAL A 94 2.50 8.71 5.03
C VAL A 94 1.54 8.48 3.88
N ILE A 95 1.76 7.43 3.08
CA ILE A 95 0.94 7.17 1.88
C ILE A 95 -0.49 6.77 2.27
N GLY A 96 -0.65 5.90 3.28
CA GLY A 96 -1.96 5.54 3.81
C GLY A 96 -2.73 6.75 4.32
N SER A 97 -2.07 7.67 5.03
CA SER A 97 -2.72 8.89 5.53
C SER A 97 -3.13 9.84 4.40
N ILE A 98 -2.31 9.99 3.35
CA ILE A 98 -2.65 10.82 2.19
C ILE A 98 -3.94 10.30 1.52
N ILE A 99 -4.01 8.99 1.28
CA ILE A 99 -5.19 8.36 0.66
C ILE A 99 -6.41 8.46 1.59
N TRP A 100 -6.22 8.26 2.89
CA TRP A 100 -7.30 8.41 3.87
C TRP A 100 -7.84 9.85 3.93
N PHE A 101 -6.98 10.86 3.95
CA PHE A 101 -7.41 12.26 3.87
C PHE A 101 -8.13 12.58 2.56
N TYR A 102 -7.74 11.92 1.46
CA TYR A 102 -8.42 12.07 0.18
C TYR A 102 -9.86 11.54 0.25
N SER A 103 -10.08 10.42 0.94
CA SER A 103 -11.41 9.84 1.17
C SER A 103 -12.35 10.78 1.94
N LEU A 104 -11.83 11.49 2.95
CA LEU A 104 -12.62 12.45 3.73
C LEU A 104 -13.17 13.65 2.92
N LYS A 105 -12.60 13.94 1.75
CA LYS A 105 -12.97 15.10 0.91
C LYS A 105 -13.33 14.69 -0.52
N GLU A 106 -13.82 13.47 -0.70
CA GLU A 106 -14.14 12.87 -2.00
C GLU A 106 -14.93 13.79 -2.95
N PRO A 107 -16.05 14.42 -2.56
CA PRO A 107 -16.84 15.25 -3.48
C PRO A 107 -16.03 16.43 -4.06
N THR A 108 -15.27 17.12 -3.20
CA THR A 108 -14.50 18.29 -3.64
C THR A 108 -13.25 17.91 -4.43
N ASN A 109 -12.63 16.76 -4.10
CA ASN A 109 -11.43 16.30 -4.78
C ASN A 109 -11.78 15.74 -6.16
N TYR A 110 -12.81 14.90 -6.26
CA TYR A 110 -13.27 14.35 -7.54
C TYR A 110 -13.90 15.39 -8.46
N GLN A 111 -14.47 16.48 -7.92
CA GLN A 111 -14.86 17.62 -8.75
C GLN A 111 -13.67 18.20 -9.53
N LYS A 112 -12.51 18.35 -8.86
CA LYS A 112 -11.30 18.90 -9.51
C LYS A 112 -10.77 17.95 -10.57
N VAL A 113 -10.77 16.64 -10.28
CA VAL A 113 -10.39 15.61 -11.24
C VAL A 113 -11.34 15.62 -12.43
N TRP A 114 -12.66 15.73 -12.19
CA TRP A 114 -13.68 15.82 -13.22
C TRP A 114 -13.45 16.97 -14.21
N ILE A 115 -13.24 18.18 -13.70
CA ILE A 115 -13.02 19.37 -14.53
C ILE A 115 -11.70 19.27 -15.33
N ALA A 116 -10.70 18.56 -14.80
CA ALA A 116 -9.43 18.32 -15.48
C ALA A 116 -9.51 17.24 -16.58
N GLN A 117 -10.57 16.42 -16.60
CA GLN A 117 -10.73 15.39 -17.64
C GLN A 117 -11.18 16.01 -18.96
N PRO A 118 -10.73 15.45 -20.10
CA PRO A 118 -11.22 15.88 -21.40
C PRO A 118 -12.70 15.49 -21.60
N GLU A 119 -13.40 16.25 -22.44
CA GLU A 119 -14.86 16.12 -22.64
C GLU A 119 -15.28 14.70 -23.04
N ASN A 120 -14.51 14.01 -23.89
CA ASN A 120 -14.79 12.63 -24.29
C ASN A 120 -14.86 11.65 -23.11
N ILE A 121 -13.97 11.81 -22.11
CA ILE A 121 -13.94 10.98 -20.91
C ILE A 121 -15.11 11.34 -20.00
N GLN A 122 -15.41 12.63 -19.85
CA GLN A 122 -16.58 13.07 -19.10
C GLN A 122 -17.88 12.51 -19.68
N THR A 123 -18.05 12.54 -21.01
CA THR A 123 -19.22 11.97 -21.69
C THR A 123 -19.34 10.47 -21.48
N GLN A 124 -18.23 9.73 -21.54
CA GLN A 124 -18.22 8.29 -21.26
C GLN A 124 -18.59 7.98 -19.80
N LEU A 125 -18.12 8.77 -18.82
CA LEU A 125 -18.51 8.62 -17.43
C LEU A 125 -20.00 8.94 -17.22
N GLN A 126 -20.51 10.00 -17.86
CA GLN A 126 -21.92 10.38 -17.81
C GLN A 126 -22.83 9.25 -18.34
N ASP A 127 -22.47 8.66 -19.48
CA ASP A 127 -23.22 7.54 -20.05
C ASP A 127 -23.12 6.28 -19.19
N MET A 128 -21.95 6.01 -18.58
CA MET A 128 -21.75 4.86 -17.70
C MET A 128 -22.59 4.94 -16.42
N PHE A 129 -22.72 6.14 -15.84
CA PHE A 129 -23.48 6.36 -14.60
C PHE A 129 -24.91 6.86 -14.83
N SER A 130 -25.32 7.07 -16.08
CA SER A 130 -26.64 7.61 -16.43
C SER A 130 -26.96 8.91 -15.67
N CYS A 131 -26.04 9.87 -15.73
CA CYS A 131 -26.09 11.14 -15.02
C CYS A 131 -25.49 12.28 -15.86
N CYS A 132 -25.80 13.54 -15.53
CA CYS A 132 -25.35 14.69 -16.33
C CYS A 132 -24.66 15.77 -15.49
N GLY A 133 -23.43 16.11 -15.88
CA GLY A 133 -22.58 17.04 -15.12
C GLY A 133 -22.16 16.48 -13.75
N TYR A 134 -21.31 17.21 -13.03
CA TYR A 134 -20.79 16.75 -11.73
C TYR A 134 -21.75 17.08 -10.57
N PHE A 135 -21.83 18.35 -10.17
CA PHE A 135 -22.79 18.84 -9.16
C PHE A 135 -24.14 19.28 -9.78
N ASN A 136 -24.07 19.89 -10.96
CA ASN A 136 -25.19 20.48 -11.69
C ASN A 136 -24.87 20.48 -13.18
N ALA A 137 -25.88 20.78 -13.99
CA ALA A 137 -25.79 20.90 -15.44
C ALA A 137 -24.88 22.03 -15.97
N SER A 138 -24.29 22.84 -15.10
CA SER A 138 -23.39 23.93 -15.50
C SER A 138 -22.04 23.42 -16.07
N ASN A 139 -21.62 22.21 -15.69
CA ASN A 139 -20.38 21.58 -16.12
C ASN A 139 -20.66 20.28 -16.90
N ILE A 140 -21.48 20.37 -17.95
CA ILE A 140 -21.82 19.24 -18.82
C ILE A 140 -20.84 19.18 -20.00
N ALA A 141 -20.22 18.02 -20.20
CA ALA A 141 -19.73 17.62 -21.52
C ALA A 141 -20.93 17.17 -22.38
N LEU A 142 -21.27 17.95 -23.41
CA LEU A 142 -22.39 17.67 -24.31
C LEU A 142 -21.99 16.65 -25.37
N GLY A 143 -22.92 15.75 -25.74
CA GLY A 143 -22.69 14.78 -26.82
C GLY A 143 -22.77 13.30 -26.42
N GLY A 144 -23.21 12.98 -25.19
CA GLY A 144 -23.44 11.61 -24.73
C GLY A 144 -24.80 11.05 -25.14
N SER A 145 -24.92 9.73 -25.10
CA SER A 145 -26.19 9.03 -25.34
C SER A 145 -27.26 9.41 -24.32
N PHE A 146 -26.87 9.68 -23.07
CA PHE A 146 -27.80 9.93 -21.97
C PHE A 146 -28.16 11.42 -21.83
N CYS A 147 -27.15 12.29 -21.77
CA CYS A 147 -27.35 13.74 -21.59
C CYS A 147 -27.80 14.45 -22.88
N GLY A 148 -27.67 13.79 -24.03
CA GLY A 148 -27.98 14.35 -25.33
C GLY A 148 -27.06 15.54 -25.69
N THR A 149 -27.47 16.29 -26.71
CA THR A 149 -26.75 17.47 -27.20
C THR A 149 -27.27 18.79 -26.65
N ASN A 150 -28.37 18.77 -25.87
CA ASN A 150 -29.08 19.98 -25.44
C ASN A 150 -28.95 20.19 -23.93
N ASN A 151 -28.50 21.39 -23.51
CA ASN A 151 -28.38 21.74 -22.09
C ASN A 151 -29.70 21.64 -21.31
N ALA A 152 -30.84 21.92 -21.95
CA ALA A 152 -32.15 21.88 -21.29
C ALA A 152 -32.53 20.45 -20.83
N THR A 153 -32.29 19.44 -21.67
CA THR A 153 -32.59 18.04 -21.34
C THR A 153 -31.63 17.49 -20.28
N ALA A 154 -30.37 17.88 -20.35
CA ALA A 154 -29.35 17.49 -19.38
C ALA A 154 -29.52 18.19 -18.02
N SER A 155 -30.09 19.40 -17.99
CA SER A 155 -30.40 20.13 -16.75
C SER A 155 -31.55 19.58 -15.92
N ALA A 156 -32.36 18.70 -16.51
CA ALA A 156 -33.40 17.97 -15.79
C ALA A 156 -32.88 16.66 -15.15
N GLN A 157 -31.64 16.28 -15.42
CA GLN A 157 -31.04 15.02 -14.93
C GLN A 157 -30.24 15.24 -13.64
N ILE A 158 -30.04 14.15 -12.91
CA ILE A 158 -29.29 14.13 -11.64
C ILE A 158 -27.78 14.26 -11.94
N GLY A 159 -27.06 14.99 -11.09
CA GLY A 159 -25.61 15.11 -11.16
C GLY A 159 -24.88 13.80 -10.85
N CYS A 160 -23.71 13.60 -11.47
CA CYS A 160 -22.90 12.39 -11.31
C CYS A 160 -22.17 12.29 -9.97
N GLU A 161 -22.16 13.34 -9.15
CA GLU A 161 -21.43 13.39 -7.88
C GLU A 161 -21.68 12.15 -7.01
N THR A 162 -22.94 11.81 -6.72
CA THR A 162 -23.28 10.73 -5.79
C THR A 162 -22.85 9.36 -6.32
N ALA A 163 -23.05 9.10 -7.62
CA ALA A 163 -22.66 7.85 -8.25
C ALA A 163 -21.13 7.70 -8.32
N VAL A 164 -20.43 8.77 -8.66
CA VAL A 164 -18.96 8.83 -8.71
C VAL A 164 -18.36 8.64 -7.31
N VAL A 165 -18.86 9.37 -6.32
CA VAL A 165 -18.40 9.27 -4.94
C VAL A 165 -18.67 7.87 -4.40
N HIS A 166 -19.85 7.29 -4.61
CA HIS A 166 -20.13 5.93 -4.16
C HIS A 166 -19.20 4.87 -4.81
N ALA A 167 -18.90 5.00 -6.11
CA ALA A 167 -17.96 4.10 -6.79
C ALA A 167 -16.52 4.29 -6.27
N ALA A 168 -16.12 5.53 -6.02
CA ALA A 168 -14.80 5.87 -5.52
C ALA A 168 -14.60 5.44 -4.05
N ASP A 169 -15.58 5.68 -3.19
CA ASP A 169 -15.59 5.34 -1.77
C ASP A 169 -15.32 3.84 -1.59
N TYR A 170 -16.01 2.97 -2.33
CA TYR A 170 -15.76 1.53 -2.27
C TYR A 170 -14.32 1.16 -2.64
N ALA A 171 -13.77 1.74 -3.70
CA ALA A 171 -12.41 1.45 -4.14
C ALA A 171 -11.36 1.98 -3.14
N ILE A 172 -11.49 3.24 -2.72
CA ILE A 172 -10.55 3.91 -1.82
C ILE A 172 -10.57 3.24 -0.43
N ASN A 173 -11.76 2.91 0.10
CA ASN A 173 -11.90 2.23 1.39
C ASN A 173 -11.13 0.91 1.45
N ASN A 174 -11.25 0.10 0.40
CA ASN A 174 -10.51 -1.16 0.30
C ASN A 174 -8.99 -0.90 0.16
N ILE A 175 -8.59 0.10 -0.62
CA ILE A 175 -7.16 0.41 -0.84
C ILE A 175 -6.49 0.89 0.45
N PHE A 176 -7.03 1.88 1.16
CA PHE A 176 -6.36 2.33 2.39
C PHE A 176 -6.40 1.24 3.47
N THR A 177 -7.48 0.45 3.56
CA THR A 177 -7.58 -0.64 4.54
C THR A 177 -6.51 -1.70 4.28
N THR A 178 -6.28 -2.07 3.02
CA THR A 178 -5.20 -3.01 2.66
C THR A 178 -3.81 -2.43 2.94
N ILE A 179 -3.57 -1.15 2.65
CA ILE A 179 -2.29 -0.48 2.96
C ILE A 179 -2.03 -0.46 4.47
N TYR A 180 -3.03 -0.12 5.30
CA TYR A 180 -2.90 -0.22 6.75
C TYR A 180 -2.79 -1.68 7.23
N GLY A 181 -3.33 -2.64 6.49
CA GLY A 181 -3.07 -4.07 6.71
C GLY A 181 -1.59 -4.42 6.57
N PHE A 182 -0.89 -3.85 5.58
CA PHE A 182 0.56 -4.03 5.43
C PHE A 182 1.36 -3.45 6.61
N MET A 183 0.85 -2.39 7.26
CA MET A 183 1.45 -1.84 8.48
C MET A 183 1.50 -2.88 9.61
N ALA A 184 0.46 -3.70 9.77
CA ALA A 184 0.45 -4.75 10.79
C ALA A 184 1.54 -5.81 10.53
N ILE A 185 1.79 -6.13 9.25
CA ILE A 185 2.83 -7.06 8.83
C ILE A 185 4.23 -6.47 9.11
N THR A 186 4.48 -5.21 8.72
CA THR A 186 5.78 -4.56 8.98
C THR A 186 6.06 -4.41 10.48
N LEU A 187 5.08 -3.98 11.28
CA LEU A 187 5.26 -3.85 12.74
C LEU A 187 5.53 -5.20 13.42
N SER A 188 4.80 -6.25 13.04
CA SER A 188 5.03 -7.59 13.59
C SER A 188 6.41 -8.14 13.18
N LEU A 189 6.87 -7.86 11.96
CA LEU A 189 8.20 -8.26 11.49
C LEU A 189 9.32 -7.49 12.22
N ILE A 190 9.12 -6.20 12.56
CA ILE A 190 10.04 -5.41 13.41
C ILE A 190 10.17 -6.01 14.80
N LEU A 191 9.05 -6.40 15.41
CA LEU A 191 9.09 -7.03 16.74
C LEU A 191 9.79 -8.39 16.68
N ALA A 192 9.46 -9.22 15.68
CA ALA A 192 10.07 -10.53 15.49
C ALA A 192 11.59 -10.43 15.24
N SER A 193 12.05 -9.48 14.42
CA SER A 193 13.48 -9.25 14.17
C SER A 193 14.20 -8.73 15.40
N LEU A 194 13.60 -7.85 16.22
CA LEU A 194 14.17 -7.41 17.50
C LEU A 194 14.35 -8.57 18.47
N CYS A 195 13.34 -9.46 18.57
CA CYS A 195 13.46 -10.68 19.36
C CYS A 195 14.61 -11.56 18.86
N GLN A 196 14.78 -11.73 17.54
CA GLN A 196 15.92 -12.47 17.00
C GLN A 196 17.27 -11.81 17.30
N ILE A 197 17.39 -10.48 17.23
CA ILE A 197 18.63 -9.78 17.58
C ILE A 197 18.99 -10.05 19.04
N ASN A 198 18.04 -9.88 19.95
CA ASN A 198 18.29 -10.07 21.38
C ASN A 198 18.74 -11.50 21.69
N LEU A 199 18.09 -12.52 21.09
CA LEU A 199 18.51 -13.92 21.25
C LEU A 199 19.93 -14.18 20.72
N ARG A 200 20.31 -13.59 19.58
CA ARG A 200 21.68 -13.73 19.03
C ARG A 200 22.71 -13.07 19.93
N VAL A 201 22.39 -11.92 20.52
CA VAL A 201 23.26 -11.21 21.47
C VAL A 201 23.44 -12.01 22.76
N GLU A 202 22.37 -12.63 23.26
CA GLU A 202 22.44 -13.52 24.43
C GLU A 202 23.30 -14.76 24.14
N GLU A 203 23.10 -15.44 23.01
CA GLU A 203 23.93 -16.57 22.59
C GLU A 203 25.40 -16.20 22.50
N ASP A 204 25.72 -15.04 21.91
CA ASP A 204 27.09 -14.54 21.85
C ASP A 204 27.68 -14.25 23.23
N ARG A 205 26.87 -13.73 24.15
CA ARG A 205 27.30 -13.46 25.53
C ARG A 205 27.61 -14.76 26.26
N PHE A 206 26.75 -15.78 26.15
CA PHE A 206 26.98 -17.09 26.76
C PHE A 206 28.21 -17.78 26.17
N ARG A 207 28.37 -17.75 24.84
CA ARG A 207 29.57 -18.26 24.17
C ARG A 207 30.86 -17.64 24.70
N ARG A 208 30.90 -16.31 24.86
CA ARG A 208 32.06 -15.60 25.45
C ARG A 208 32.30 -15.96 26.93
N ILE A 209 31.27 -16.35 27.69
CA ILE A 209 31.41 -16.80 29.08
C ILE A 209 31.98 -18.22 29.11
N ASP A 210 31.53 -19.11 28.23
CA ASP A 210 32.04 -20.49 28.15
C ASP A 210 33.49 -20.54 27.68
N GLU A 211 33.88 -19.68 26.73
CA GLU A 211 35.27 -19.48 26.31
C GLU A 211 36.17 -19.08 27.50
N LYS A 212 35.68 -18.20 28.39
CA LYS A 212 36.42 -17.78 29.60
C LYS A 212 36.51 -18.86 30.67
N ARG A 213 35.59 -19.82 30.69
CA ARG A 213 35.57 -20.93 31.66
C ARG A 213 36.33 -22.17 31.18
N GLY A 214 37.18 -22.02 30.16
CA GLY A 214 38.03 -23.10 29.66
C GLY A 214 37.28 -24.19 28.89
N GLY A 215 36.10 -23.87 28.34
CA GLY A 215 35.32 -24.81 27.51
C GLY A 215 34.70 -26.00 28.25
N GLN A 216 34.74 -26.02 29.59
CA GLN A 216 34.13 -27.08 30.41
C GLN A 216 32.63 -26.86 30.68
N GLY A 217 32.05 -25.73 30.25
CA GLY A 217 30.61 -25.48 30.27
C GLY A 217 29.96 -26.05 29.02
N GLY A 218 29.43 -27.27 29.10
CA GLY A 218 28.76 -27.93 27.99
C GLY A 218 27.46 -27.21 27.59
N PHE A 219 27.47 -26.61 26.41
CA PHE A 219 26.29 -26.40 25.59
C PHE A 219 26.58 -26.90 24.17
N VAL A 220 26.24 -28.17 23.94
CA VAL A 220 25.85 -28.69 22.62
C VAL A 220 24.48 -28.11 22.23
#